data_AF-A0A1S4C850-F1
#
_entry.id   AF-A0A1S4C850-F1
#
_cell.length_a   1.000
_cell.length_b   1.000
_cell.length_c   1.000
_cell.angle_alpha   90.00
_cell.angle_beta   90.00
_cell.angle_gamma   90.00
#
_symmetry.space_group_name_H-M   'P 1'
#
loop_
_entity.id
_entity.type
_entity.pdbx_description
1 polymer ?
#
loop_
_entity_poly.entity_id
_entity_poly.type
_entity_poly.pdbx_seq_one_letter_code
_entity_poly.pdbx_strand_id
1 'polypeptide(L)'
;MVGSSFKRRDELRESQAEEIEEALRKGELETVRGLNQELGLGRAGDTRWGSHYKSFNNFILMFGPITDVLDAIDVNARFEEKCKANGYVKACLTFEIAFMLYFMRTVLAITNGLNVAFQKNEQDIANVVILVRVAKDRLQLLKEDGWASLIDEVSKFCIKYDILIPNFDEPYMILGRSRRRVAEYYSILHHYRVVVFCKTID
;
A
#
# COMPACT_ATOMS: atom_id res chain seq x y z
N MET A 1 31.17 -22.18 34.69
CA MET A 1 29.88 -22.72 34.22
C MET A 1 29.10 -21.58 33.58
N VAL A 2 29.41 -21.27 32.32
CA VAL A 2 28.85 -20.17 31.52
C VAL A 2 28.08 -20.83 30.40
N GLY A 3 26.76 -20.72 30.35
CA GLY A 3 25.99 -21.39 29.30
C GLY A 3 24.45 -21.35 29.39
N SER A 4 23.86 -20.99 30.53
CA SER A 4 22.39 -21.02 30.68
C SER A 4 21.69 -19.66 30.47
N SER A 5 22.45 -18.56 30.31
CA SER A 5 21.90 -17.19 30.18
C SER A 5 21.77 -16.72 28.73
N PHE A 6 22.61 -17.21 27.81
CA PHE A 6 22.54 -16.85 26.40
C PHE A 6 21.40 -17.60 25.70
N LYS A 7 21.26 -18.90 25.98
CA LYS A 7 20.21 -19.75 25.42
C LYS A 7 18.78 -19.26 25.71
N ARG A 8 18.54 -18.76 26.93
CA ARG A 8 17.23 -18.21 27.33
C ARG A 8 16.92 -16.83 26.72
N ARG A 9 17.94 -16.08 26.30
CA ARG A 9 17.75 -14.84 25.54
C ARG A 9 17.42 -15.13 24.08
N ASP A 10 18.03 -16.18 23.51
CA ASP A 10 17.75 -16.60 22.13
C ASP A 10 16.33 -17.18 22.01
N GLU A 11 15.91 -18.04 22.94
CA GLU A 11 14.54 -18.59 22.95
C GLU A 11 13.46 -17.51 23.16
N LEU A 12 13.74 -16.50 23.99
CA LEU A 12 12.84 -15.35 24.19
C LEU A 12 12.78 -14.44 22.95
N ARG A 13 13.88 -14.33 22.20
CA ARG A 13 13.94 -13.58 20.94
C ARG A 13 13.26 -14.33 19.81
N GLU A 14 13.39 -15.65 19.74
CA GLU A 14 12.65 -16.50 18.80
C GLU A 14 11.15 -16.44 19.07
N SER A 15 10.70 -16.54 20.32
CA SER A 15 9.26 -16.44 20.62
C SER A 15 8.68 -15.04 20.33
N GLN A 16 9.45 -13.98 20.61
CA GLN A 16 9.06 -12.61 20.26
C GLN A 16 9.10 -12.37 18.74
N ALA A 17 10.03 -13.01 18.02
CA ALA A 17 10.10 -12.95 16.57
C ALA A 17 8.93 -13.69 15.93
N GLU A 18 8.56 -14.87 16.43
CA GLU A 18 7.37 -15.63 16.00
C GLU A 18 6.06 -14.88 16.32
N GLU A 19 5.96 -14.21 17.48
CA GLU A 19 4.79 -13.42 17.83
C GLU A 19 4.63 -12.17 16.94
N ILE A 20 5.74 -11.50 16.63
CA ILE A 20 5.78 -10.39 15.68
C ILE A 20 5.53 -10.91 14.25
N GLU A 21 6.03 -12.09 13.92
CA GLU A 21 5.82 -12.74 12.63
C GLU A 21 4.34 -13.08 12.44
N GLU A 22 3.66 -13.63 13.46
CA GLU A 22 2.24 -13.92 13.42
C GLU A 22 1.35 -12.68 13.42
N ALA A 23 1.65 -11.68 14.26
CA ALA A 23 0.92 -10.42 14.27
C ALA A 23 1.00 -9.71 12.91
N LEU A 24 2.13 -9.87 12.22
CA LEU A 24 2.30 -9.34 10.87
C LEU A 24 1.74 -10.27 9.77
N ARG A 25 1.73 -11.60 9.97
CA ARG A 25 1.17 -12.59 9.03
C ARG A 25 -0.34 -12.46 8.93
N LYS A 26 -1.01 -12.13 10.03
CA LYS A 26 -2.47 -11.94 10.07
C LYS A 26 -2.94 -10.56 9.60
N GLY A 27 -2.04 -9.58 9.42
CA GLY A 27 -2.43 -8.19 9.18
C GLY A 27 -3.22 -7.58 10.35
N GLU A 28 -3.27 -8.25 11.51
CA GLU A 28 -4.06 -7.90 12.68
C GLU A 28 -3.27 -6.92 13.56
N LEU A 29 -3.10 -5.68 13.09
CA LEU A 29 -2.92 -4.54 13.98
C LEU A 29 -4.16 -3.67 13.92
N GLU A 30 -5.30 -4.24 14.32
CA GLU A 30 -6.50 -3.46 14.63
C GLU A 30 -6.70 -3.44 16.15
N THR A 31 -6.10 -2.45 16.81
CA THR A 31 -6.51 -2.08 18.17
C THR A 31 -7.73 -1.14 18.10
N VAL A 32 -8.89 -1.74 18.38
CA VAL A 32 -10.30 -1.25 18.28
C VAL A 32 -10.65 0.04 19.06
N ARG A 33 -9.69 0.83 19.56
CA ARG A 33 -9.97 2.07 20.32
C ARG A 33 -9.61 3.37 19.58
N GLY A 34 -9.04 3.27 18.37
CA GLY A 34 -8.33 4.37 17.70
C GLY A 34 -8.95 4.95 16.43
N LEU A 35 -10.08 4.45 15.94
CA LEU A 35 -10.64 4.82 14.62
C LEU A 35 -10.77 6.34 14.38
N ASN A 36 -11.11 7.12 15.41
CA ASN A 36 -11.22 8.59 15.29
C ASN A 36 -9.87 9.34 15.42
N GLN A 37 -8.80 8.67 15.86
CA GLN A 37 -7.43 9.19 15.87
C GLN A 37 -6.61 8.72 14.64
N GLU A 38 -7.00 7.60 14.01
CA GLU A 38 -6.35 7.01 12.85
C GLU A 38 -6.59 7.79 11.55
N LEU A 39 -7.74 8.47 11.42
CA LEU A 39 -8.02 9.36 10.28
C LEU A 39 -7.26 10.71 10.36
N GLY A 40 -6.53 10.97 11.44
CA GLY A 40 -5.74 12.19 11.62
C GLY A 40 -4.40 12.18 10.87
N LEU A 41 -3.92 13.35 10.47
CA LEU A 41 -2.55 13.52 9.96
C LEU A 41 -1.52 13.17 11.06
N GLY A 42 -0.41 12.55 10.64
CA GLY A 42 0.54 11.85 11.52
C GLY A 42 1.00 12.62 12.78
N ARG A 43 1.26 11.86 13.86
CA ARG A 43 1.71 12.41 15.15
C ARG A 43 3.17 12.86 15.09
N ALA A 44 3.56 13.73 16.03
CA ALA A 44 4.97 14.02 16.32
C ALA A 44 5.67 12.74 16.79
N GLY A 45 6.34 12.04 15.86
CA GLY A 45 6.93 10.71 16.08
C GLY A 45 6.72 9.74 14.91
N ASP A 46 5.75 10.02 14.03
CA ASP A 46 5.61 9.24 12.79
C ASP A 46 6.82 9.52 11.89
N THR A 47 7.52 8.46 11.49
CA THR A 47 8.51 8.58 10.41
C THR A 47 7.76 8.79 9.09
N ARG A 48 8.50 9.26 8.08
CA ARG A 48 7.94 9.48 6.74
C ARG A 48 7.20 8.25 6.19
N TRP A 49 7.65 7.04 6.49
CA TRP A 49 6.99 5.82 6.01
C TRP A 49 5.65 5.55 6.70
N GLY A 50 5.59 5.74 8.02
CA GLY A 50 4.35 5.57 8.78
C GLY A 50 3.29 6.60 8.40
N SER A 51 3.69 7.84 8.14
CA SER A 51 2.75 8.86 7.66
C SER A 51 2.25 8.57 6.25
N HIS A 52 3.10 8.11 5.32
CA HIS A 52 2.67 7.70 4.00
C HIS A 52 1.68 6.53 4.05
N TYR A 53 1.98 5.48 4.81
CA TYR A 53 1.07 4.34 4.98
C TYR A 53 -0.32 4.80 5.47
N LYS A 54 -0.36 5.61 6.53
CA LYS A 54 -1.60 6.17 7.09
C LYS A 54 -2.37 6.99 6.05
N SER A 55 -1.69 7.86 5.30
CA SER A 55 -2.34 8.68 4.28
C SER A 55 -3.01 7.85 3.18
N PHE A 56 -2.33 6.81 2.67
CA PHE A 56 -2.91 5.91 1.67
C PHE A 56 -4.11 5.14 2.23
N ASN A 57 -3.98 4.60 3.45
CA ASN A 57 -5.05 3.88 4.12
C ASN A 57 -6.27 4.77 4.35
N ASN A 58 -6.05 6.00 4.85
CA ASN A 58 -7.11 6.97 5.09
C ASN A 58 -7.78 7.40 3.79
N PHE A 59 -7.03 7.56 2.70
CA PHE A 59 -7.61 7.88 1.40
C PHE A 59 -8.55 6.78 0.89
N ILE A 60 -8.17 5.51 1.05
CA ILE A 60 -9.02 4.36 0.69
C ILE A 60 -10.30 4.34 1.55
N LEU A 61 -10.17 4.55 2.86
CA LEU A 61 -11.31 4.57 3.80
C LEU A 61 -12.26 5.74 3.53
N MET A 62 -11.71 6.92 3.24
CA MET A 62 -12.48 8.14 3.00
C MET A 62 -12.92 8.31 1.54
N PHE A 63 -12.67 7.34 0.67
CA PHE A 63 -12.93 7.49 -0.77
C PHE A 63 -14.41 7.82 -1.05
N GLY A 64 -15.35 7.10 -0.42
CA GLY A 64 -16.79 7.38 -0.54
C GLY A 64 -17.18 8.79 -0.07
N PRO A 65 -16.84 9.20 1.17
CA PRO A 65 -17.07 10.57 1.62
C PRO A 65 -16.44 11.64 0.71
N ILE A 66 -15.26 11.38 0.14
CA ILE A 66 -14.60 12.30 -0.79
C ILE A 66 -15.41 12.41 -2.09
N THR A 67 -15.86 11.29 -2.65
CA THR A 67 -16.70 11.31 -3.87
C THR A 67 -18.02 12.02 -3.62
N ASP A 68 -18.69 11.77 -2.49
CA ASP A 68 -19.95 12.42 -2.13
C ASP A 68 -19.82 13.95 -2.03
N VAL A 69 -18.72 14.44 -1.44
CA VAL A 69 -18.43 15.88 -1.35
C VAL A 69 -18.14 16.47 -2.72
N LEU A 70 -17.38 15.78 -3.58
CA LEU A 70 -17.08 16.24 -4.93
C LEU A 70 -18.34 16.34 -5.79
N ASP A 71 -19.26 15.37 -5.66
CA ASP A 71 -20.56 15.40 -6.35
C ASP A 71 -21.45 16.54 -5.82
N ALA A 72 -21.47 16.78 -4.51
CA ALA A 72 -22.21 17.90 -3.93
C ALA A 72 -21.71 19.29 -4.41
N ILE A 73 -20.40 19.42 -4.61
CA ILE A 73 -19.78 20.63 -5.19
C ILE A 73 -20.22 20.80 -6.65
N ASP A 74 -20.29 19.72 -7.43
CA ASP A 74 -20.75 19.78 -8.82
C ASP A 74 -22.19 20.29 -8.95
N VAL A 75 -23.05 20.03 -7.96
CA VAL A 75 -24.42 20.56 -7.94
C VAL A 75 -24.46 22.05 -7.56
N ASN A 76 -23.79 22.44 -6.47
CA ASN A 76 -24.05 23.71 -5.78
C ASN A 76 -23.00 24.82 -5.94
N ALA A 77 -21.82 24.53 -6.51
CA ALA A 77 -20.70 25.47 -6.52
C ALA A 77 -20.66 26.40 -7.75
N ARG A 78 -19.72 27.36 -7.77
CA ARG A 78 -19.47 28.21 -8.94
C ARG A 78 -18.80 27.40 -10.06
N PHE A 79 -18.93 27.85 -11.30
CA PHE A 79 -18.39 27.14 -12.47
C PHE A 79 -16.92 26.71 -12.32
N GLU A 80 -16.05 27.57 -11.79
CA GLU A 80 -14.63 27.24 -11.59
C GLU A 80 -14.41 26.11 -10.55
N GLU A 81 -15.19 26.10 -9.47
CA GLU A 81 -15.15 25.08 -8.42
C GLU A 81 -15.67 23.74 -8.95
N LYS A 82 -16.74 23.77 -9.78
CA LYS A 82 -17.25 22.59 -10.50
C LYS A 82 -16.21 22.00 -11.44
N CYS A 83 -15.56 22.84 -12.26
CA CYS A 83 -14.50 22.38 -13.15
C CYS A 83 -13.33 21.71 -12.40
N LYS A 84 -12.92 22.27 -11.26
CA LYS A 84 -11.88 21.67 -10.41
C LYS A 84 -12.33 20.34 -9.81
N ALA A 85 -13.53 20.29 -9.21
CA ALA A 85 -14.08 19.08 -8.63
C ALA A 85 -14.19 17.94 -9.67
N ASN A 86 -14.74 18.23 -10.85
CA ASN A 86 -14.83 17.29 -11.95
C ASN A 86 -13.44 16.83 -12.45
N GLY A 87 -12.46 17.74 -12.47
CA GLY A 87 -11.06 17.40 -12.74
C GLY A 87 -10.48 16.40 -11.75
N TYR A 88 -10.74 16.58 -10.45
CA TYR A 88 -10.30 15.66 -9.40
C TYR A 88 -11.00 14.30 -9.51
N VAL A 89 -12.32 14.28 -9.70
CA VAL A 89 -13.10 13.05 -9.89
C VAL A 89 -12.54 12.25 -11.06
N LYS A 90 -12.33 12.88 -12.22
CA LYS A 90 -11.77 12.22 -13.41
C LYS A 90 -10.36 11.68 -13.19
N ALA A 91 -9.54 12.40 -12.43
CA ALA A 91 -8.20 11.94 -12.10
C ALA A 91 -8.24 10.72 -11.15
N CYS A 92 -9.11 10.76 -10.14
CA CYS A 92 -9.21 9.72 -9.10
C CYS A 92 -9.94 8.45 -9.55
N LEU A 93 -10.95 8.56 -10.41
CA LEU A 93 -11.75 7.42 -10.90
C LEU A 93 -11.09 6.75 -12.11
N THR A 94 -9.85 6.33 -11.95
CA THR A 94 -9.14 5.54 -12.96
C THR A 94 -8.62 4.26 -12.34
N PHE A 95 -8.56 3.20 -13.15
CA PHE A 95 -7.98 1.93 -12.72
C PHE A 95 -6.52 2.10 -12.27
N GLU A 96 -5.76 2.97 -12.94
CA GLU A 96 -4.36 3.24 -12.59
C GLU A 96 -4.24 3.78 -11.16
N ILE A 97 -5.08 4.75 -10.77
CA ILE A 97 -5.08 5.28 -9.41
C ILE A 97 -5.56 4.23 -8.40
N ALA A 98 -6.61 3.48 -8.70
CA ALA A 98 -7.08 2.40 -7.82
C ALA A 98 -5.99 1.34 -7.60
N PHE A 99 -5.33 0.90 -8.68
CA PHE A 99 -4.22 -0.04 -8.63
C PHE A 99 -3.07 0.50 -7.79
N MET A 100 -2.62 1.74 -8.06
CA MET A 100 -1.51 2.36 -7.32
C MET A 100 -1.84 2.55 -5.84
N LEU A 101 -3.07 2.92 -5.49
CA LEU A 101 -3.50 3.08 -4.10
C LEU A 101 -3.35 1.78 -3.32
N TYR A 102 -3.92 0.68 -3.81
CA TYR A 102 -3.84 -0.62 -3.13
C TYR A 102 -2.43 -1.20 -3.17
N PHE A 103 -1.74 -1.09 -4.30
CA PHE A 103 -0.37 -1.61 -4.43
C PHE A 103 0.57 -0.91 -3.45
N MET A 104 0.56 0.43 -3.45
CA MET A 104 1.42 1.21 -2.55
C MET A 104 1.01 1.04 -1.09
N ARG A 105 -0.29 0.92 -0.77
CA ARG A 105 -0.74 0.58 0.59
C ARG A 105 -0.07 -0.72 1.06
N THR A 106 -0.06 -1.77 0.24
CA THR A 106 0.50 -3.08 0.61
C THR A 106 2.02 -3.03 0.80
N VAL A 107 2.74 -2.38 -0.10
CA VAL A 107 4.21 -2.18 0.03
C VAL A 107 4.54 -1.33 1.27
N LEU A 108 3.79 -0.25 1.48
CA LEU A 108 3.95 0.62 2.64
C LEU A 108 3.59 -0.08 3.95
N ALA A 109 2.65 -1.03 3.96
CA ALA A 109 2.33 -1.81 5.15
C ALA A 109 3.54 -2.66 5.61
N ILE A 110 4.21 -3.35 4.68
CA ILE A 110 5.39 -4.18 4.98
C ILE A 110 6.53 -3.29 5.51
N THR A 111 6.85 -2.21 4.79
CA THR A 111 7.94 -1.30 5.16
C THR A 111 7.63 -0.49 6.44
N ASN A 112 6.37 -0.16 6.70
CA ASN A 112 5.96 0.45 7.96
C ASN A 112 6.08 -0.54 9.13
N GLY A 113 5.77 -1.82 8.94
CA GLY A 113 6.00 -2.87 9.95
C GLY A 113 7.47 -2.94 10.37
N LEU A 114 8.38 -2.88 9.40
CA LEU A 114 9.82 -2.78 9.66
C LEU A 114 10.17 -1.51 10.45
N ASN A 115 9.65 -0.36 10.03
CA ASN A 115 9.89 0.91 10.70
C ASN A 115 9.39 0.92 12.16
N VAL A 116 8.21 0.38 12.43
CA VAL A 116 7.68 0.23 13.79
C VAL A 116 8.59 -0.67 14.63
N ALA A 117 9.09 -1.76 14.06
CA ALA A 117 10.02 -2.65 14.77
C ALA A 117 11.35 -1.94 15.12
N PHE A 118 11.86 -1.07 14.24
CA PHE A 118 13.06 -0.26 14.49
C PHE A 118 12.88 0.82 15.55
N GLN A 119 11.66 1.32 15.76
CA GLN A 119 11.38 2.32 16.78
C GLN A 119 11.32 1.74 18.21
N LYS A 120 11.33 0.41 18.36
CA LYS A 120 11.43 -0.21 19.69
C LYS A 120 12.82 0.04 20.27
N ASN A 121 12.88 0.76 21.39
CA ASN A 121 14.11 0.89 22.18
C ASN A 121 14.59 -0.51 22.55
N GLU A 122 15.82 -0.89 22.16
CA GLU A 122 16.50 -2.20 22.35
C GLU A 122 16.79 -3.05 21.08
N GLN A 123 16.90 -2.44 19.89
CA GLN A 123 17.42 -3.18 18.73
C GLN A 123 18.96 -3.26 18.74
N ASP A 124 19.51 -4.48 18.74
CA ASP A 124 20.92 -4.72 18.41
C ASP A 124 21.09 -5.02 16.91
N ILE A 125 22.36 -5.02 16.45
CA ILE A 125 22.68 -5.19 15.02
C ILE A 125 22.15 -6.52 14.48
N ALA A 126 22.19 -7.60 15.28
CA ALA A 126 21.71 -8.91 14.84
C ALA A 126 20.19 -8.90 14.61
N ASN A 127 19.43 -8.30 15.53
CA ASN A 127 17.98 -8.16 15.40
C ASN A 127 17.60 -7.26 14.21
N VAL A 128 18.33 -6.17 13.97
CA VAL A 128 18.10 -5.30 12.79
C VAL A 128 18.25 -6.09 11.50
N VAL A 129 19.31 -6.90 11.36
CA VAL A 129 19.55 -7.72 10.17
C VAL A 129 18.42 -8.73 9.95
N ILE A 130 17.91 -9.35 11.01
CA ILE A 130 16.78 -10.28 10.93
C ILE A 130 15.51 -9.55 10.45
N LEU A 131 15.18 -8.40 11.03
CA LEU A 131 14.00 -7.61 10.65
C LEU A 131 14.05 -7.17 9.18
N VAL A 132 15.21 -6.74 8.70
CA VAL A 132 15.40 -6.38 7.28
C VAL A 132 15.19 -7.60 6.38
N ARG A 133 15.70 -8.78 6.77
CA ARG A 133 15.48 -10.02 6.03
C ARG A 133 14.00 -10.38 5.97
N VAL A 134 13.29 -10.36 7.09
CA VAL A 134 11.85 -10.65 7.16
C VAL A 134 11.05 -9.70 6.25
N ALA A 135 11.36 -8.40 6.26
CA ALA A 135 10.69 -7.45 5.39
C ALA A 135 10.96 -7.72 3.90
N LYS A 136 12.21 -8.08 3.56
CA LYS A 136 12.59 -8.47 2.20
C LYS A 136 11.87 -9.74 1.74
N ASP A 137 11.82 -10.77 2.59
CA ASP A 137 11.19 -12.05 2.26
C ASP A 137 9.69 -11.86 2.02
N ARG A 138 9.04 -10.96 2.76
CA ARG A 138 7.62 -10.61 2.53
C ARG A 138 7.38 -9.83 1.25
N LEU A 139 8.27 -8.90 0.90
CA LEU A 139 8.21 -8.24 -0.41
C LEU A 139 8.36 -9.27 -1.53
N GLN A 140 9.27 -10.22 -1.38
CA GLN A 140 9.45 -11.29 -2.35
C GLN A 140 8.21 -12.20 -2.45
N LEU A 141 7.60 -12.59 -1.32
CA LEU A 141 6.36 -13.36 -1.30
C LEU A 141 5.20 -12.58 -1.96
N LEU A 142 5.10 -11.28 -1.69
CA LEU A 142 4.14 -10.40 -2.37
C LEU A 142 4.35 -10.45 -3.89
N LYS A 143 5.60 -10.41 -4.37
CA LYS A 143 5.91 -10.48 -5.80
C LYS A 143 5.48 -11.80 -6.44
N GLU A 144 5.71 -12.91 -5.74
CA GLU A 144 5.48 -14.26 -6.26
C GLU A 144 3.97 -14.61 -6.26
N ASP A 145 3.28 -14.38 -5.15
CA ASP A 145 1.92 -14.87 -4.91
C ASP A 145 0.88 -13.76 -4.72
N GLY A 146 1.32 -12.53 -4.48
CA GLY A 146 0.43 -11.42 -4.11
C GLY A 146 -0.35 -10.77 -5.26
N TRP A 147 0.03 -11.05 -6.51
CA TRP A 147 -0.61 -10.43 -7.69
C TRP A 147 -2.12 -10.68 -7.74
N ALA A 148 -2.55 -11.93 -7.56
CA ALA A 148 -3.97 -12.30 -7.67
C ALA A 148 -4.82 -11.64 -6.59
N SER A 149 -4.32 -11.63 -5.34
CA SER A 149 -4.97 -10.98 -4.21
C SER A 149 -5.10 -9.47 -4.42
N LEU A 150 -4.02 -8.81 -4.86
CA LEU A 150 -4.03 -7.39 -5.14
C LEU A 150 -5.07 -7.02 -6.22
N ILE A 151 -5.10 -7.77 -7.33
CA ILE A 151 -6.06 -7.51 -8.40
C ILE A 151 -7.51 -7.77 -7.97
N ASP A 152 -7.76 -8.77 -7.12
CA ASP A 152 -9.09 -9.00 -6.54
C ASP A 152 -9.55 -7.81 -5.67
N GLU A 153 -8.69 -7.30 -4.79
CA GLU A 153 -8.99 -6.11 -3.97
C GLU A 153 -9.25 -4.87 -4.83
N VAL A 154 -8.37 -4.62 -5.81
CA VAL A 154 -8.53 -3.48 -6.75
C VAL A 154 -9.82 -3.62 -7.56
N SER A 155 -10.16 -4.82 -8.02
CA SER A 155 -11.38 -5.06 -8.80
C SER A 155 -12.63 -4.82 -7.97
N LYS A 156 -12.65 -5.29 -6.72
CA LYS A 156 -13.76 -5.01 -5.77
C LYS A 156 -13.93 -3.52 -5.53
N PHE A 157 -12.83 -2.80 -5.35
CA PHE A 157 -12.85 -1.34 -5.20
C PHE A 157 -13.37 -0.64 -6.46
N CYS A 158 -12.89 -1.04 -7.64
CA CYS A 158 -13.33 -0.48 -8.91
C CYS A 158 -14.83 -0.71 -9.14
N ILE A 159 -15.34 -1.91 -8.90
CA ILE A 159 -16.77 -2.23 -9.00
C ILE A 159 -17.59 -1.37 -8.03
N LYS A 160 -17.10 -1.16 -6.79
CA LYS A 160 -17.80 -0.37 -5.78
C LYS A 160 -18.00 1.10 -6.19
N TYR A 161 -17.05 1.67 -6.93
CA TYR A 161 -17.06 3.08 -7.32
C TYR A 161 -17.21 3.28 -8.83
N ASP A 162 -17.76 2.29 -9.55
CA ASP A 162 -18.01 2.31 -10.99
C ASP A 162 -16.78 2.71 -11.84
N ILE A 163 -15.58 2.32 -11.40
CA ILE A 163 -14.33 2.52 -12.14
C ILE A 163 -14.19 1.41 -13.18
N LEU A 164 -13.97 1.81 -14.44
CA LEU A 164 -13.77 0.87 -15.54
C LEU A 164 -12.48 0.04 -15.32
N ILE A 165 -12.65 -1.28 -15.23
CA ILE A 165 -11.53 -2.23 -15.22
C ILE A 165 -11.11 -2.46 -16.68
N PRO A 166 -9.82 -2.28 -17.04
CA PRO A 166 -9.35 -2.45 -18.40
C PRO A 166 -9.38 -3.92 -18.81
N ASN A 167 -9.53 -4.18 -20.11
CA ASN A 167 -9.29 -5.49 -20.66
C ASN A 167 -7.79 -5.78 -20.65
N PHE A 168 -7.37 -6.72 -19.80
CA PHE A 168 -5.96 -7.03 -19.58
C PHE A 168 -5.22 -7.58 -20.81
N ASP A 169 -5.94 -8.06 -21.82
CA ASP A 169 -5.39 -8.57 -23.08
C ASP A 169 -5.18 -7.46 -24.13
N GLU A 170 -5.72 -6.26 -23.91
CA GLU A 170 -5.52 -5.14 -24.82
C GLU A 170 -4.08 -4.63 -24.80
N PRO A 171 -3.60 -4.05 -25.92
CA PRO A 171 -2.29 -3.43 -25.96
C PRO A 171 -2.24 -2.21 -25.02
N TYR A 172 -1.19 -2.13 -24.20
CA TYR A 172 -0.99 -0.97 -23.36
C TYR A 172 -0.56 0.25 -24.19
N MET A 173 -1.38 1.30 -24.20
CA MET A 173 -1.07 2.57 -24.87
C MET A 173 -0.73 3.67 -23.87
N ILE A 174 0.50 4.19 -23.90
CA ILE A 174 0.87 5.38 -23.13
C ILE A 174 0.29 6.62 -23.82
N LEU A 175 -0.81 7.16 -23.32
CA LEU A 175 -1.32 8.47 -23.72
C LEU A 175 -0.38 9.58 -23.22
N GLY A 176 0.21 10.37 -24.12
CA GLY A 176 0.93 11.61 -23.78
C GLY A 176 2.44 11.65 -24.10
N ARG A 177 3.07 10.54 -24.53
CA ARG A 177 4.43 10.58 -25.11
C ARG A 177 4.36 10.58 -26.63
N SER A 178 5.23 11.38 -27.27
CA SER A 178 5.41 11.43 -28.73
C SER A 178 5.44 10.03 -29.35
N ARG A 179 4.70 9.83 -30.46
CA ARG A 179 4.60 8.59 -31.27
C ARG A 179 5.94 8.02 -31.77
N ARG A 180 7.09 8.59 -31.40
CA ARG A 180 8.43 8.26 -31.88
C ARG A 180 9.23 7.31 -31.00
N ARG A 181 8.73 6.88 -29.84
CA ARG A 181 9.35 5.76 -29.10
C ARG A 181 8.55 4.50 -29.42
N VAL A 182 9.28 3.47 -29.84
CA VAL A 182 8.81 2.11 -30.15
C VAL A 182 7.67 1.78 -29.19
N ALA A 183 6.47 1.62 -29.72
CA ALA A 183 5.36 1.08 -28.95
C ALA A 183 5.82 -0.29 -28.46
N GLU A 184 6.11 -0.40 -27.17
CA GLU A 184 6.30 -1.70 -26.56
C GLU A 184 4.92 -2.36 -26.62
N TYR A 185 4.67 -3.16 -27.65
CA TYR A 185 3.42 -3.91 -27.86
C TYR A 185 3.35 -5.05 -26.84
N TYR A 186 3.18 -4.72 -25.56
CA TYR A 186 2.81 -5.68 -24.54
C TYR A 186 1.44 -5.33 -23.97
N SER A 187 0.75 -6.35 -23.46
CA SER A 187 -0.61 -6.21 -22.97
C SER A 187 -0.68 -5.36 -21.70
N ILE A 188 -1.86 -4.84 -21.38
CA ILE A 188 -2.14 -4.16 -20.11
C ILE A 188 -1.74 -5.05 -18.92
N LEU A 189 -1.96 -6.36 -19.01
CA LEU A 189 -1.48 -7.31 -18.00
C LEU A 189 0.03 -7.24 -17.80
N HIS A 190 0.79 -7.27 -18.89
CA HIS A 190 2.24 -7.20 -18.82
C HIS A 190 2.70 -5.86 -18.22
N HIS A 191 2.03 -4.76 -18.57
CA HIS A 191 2.32 -3.46 -17.98
C HIS A 191 2.20 -3.50 -16.46
N TYR A 192 1.02 -3.82 -15.94
CA TYR A 192 0.77 -3.76 -14.51
C TYR A 192 1.52 -4.85 -13.74
N ARG A 193 1.56 -6.08 -14.24
CA ARG A 193 2.20 -7.20 -13.53
C ARG A 193 3.71 -7.14 -13.59
N VAL A 194 4.28 -6.94 -14.77
CA VAL A 194 5.74 -7.05 -14.95
C VAL A 194 6.40 -5.69 -14.81
N VAL A 195 5.90 -4.68 -15.52
CA VAL A 195 6.57 -3.37 -15.58
C VAL A 195 6.34 -2.53 -14.33
N VAL A 196 5.18 -2.63 -13.69
CA VAL A 196 4.88 -1.90 -12.46
C VAL A 196 5.11 -2.76 -11.24
N PHE A 197 4.32 -3.82 -11.05
CA PHE A 197 4.29 -4.61 -9.82
C PHE A 197 5.63 -5.30 -9.51
N CYS A 198 6.14 -6.15 -10.42
CA CYS A 198 7.40 -6.85 -10.17
C CYS A 198 8.59 -5.88 -10.04
N LYS A 199 8.76 -4.95 -10.98
CA LYS A 199 9.90 -4.02 -10.99
C LYS A 199 9.93 -3.05 -9.81
N THR A 200 8.78 -2.75 -9.20
CA THR A 200 8.72 -1.87 -8.03
C THR A 200 9.07 -2.62 -6.74
N ILE A 201 8.90 -3.94 -6.71
CA ILE A 201 9.25 -4.79 -5.57
C ILE A 201 10.74 -5.21 -5.61
N ASP A 202 11.34 -5.31 -6.80
CA ASP A 202 12.77 -5.62 -7.01
C ASP A 202 13.73 -4.58 -6.42
#